data_AF-A0A0C2F8S1-F1
#
_entry.id   AF-A0A0C2F8S1-F1
#
_cell.length_a   1.000
_cell.length_b   1.000
_cell.length_c   1.000
_cell.angle_alpha   90.00
_cell.angle_beta   90.00
_cell.angle_gamma   90.00
#
_symmetry.space_group_name_H-M   'P 1'
#
loop_
_entity.id
_entity.type
_entity.pdbx_description
1 polymer ?
#
loop_
_entity_poly.entity_id
_entity_poly.type
_entity_poly.pdbx_seq_one_letter_code
_entity_poly.pdbx_strand_id
1 'polypeptide(L)' 'AHPGDAPIPVPYTTKLGQPLMPGQTLNIHGKINSDANRVEINLLHGAAQIDPGQAVLHVNIRMDEKKL' A
#
# COMPACT_ATOMS: atom_id res chain seq x y z
N ALA A 1 9.90 11.13 5.71
CA ALA A 1 8.62 11.57 6.27
C ALA A 1 8.47 13.05 5.92
N HIS A 2 7.35 13.46 5.33
CA HIS A 2 7.12 14.89 5.12
C HIS A 2 6.91 15.58 6.47
N PRO A 3 7.32 16.86 6.61
CA PRO A 3 7.02 17.63 7.81
C PRO A 3 5.49 17.72 7.99
N GLY A 4 4.95 17.01 8.99
CA GLY A 4 3.51 16.99 9.29
C GLY A 4 2.85 15.61 9.17
N ASP A 5 3.53 14.58 8.66
CA ASP A 5 2.96 13.24 8.57
C ASP A 5 2.87 12.60 9.97
N ALA A 6 1.65 12.29 10.41
CA ALA A 6 1.46 11.44 11.59
C ALA A 6 1.82 9.98 11.25
N PRO A 7 2.46 9.22 12.16
CA PRO A 7 2.72 7.81 11.94
C PRO A 7 1.41 7.06 11.70
N ILE A 8 1.30 6.36 10.58
CA ILE A 8 0.16 5.50 10.29
C ILE A 8 0.50 4.08 10.78
N PRO A 9 -0.31 3.47 11.67
CA PRO A 9 -0.08 2.10 12.10
C PRO A 9 -0.29 1.11 10.95
N VAL A 10 0.60 0.13 10.85
CA VAL A 10 0.54 -0.97 9.86
C VAL A 10 0.04 -2.27 10.53
N PRO A 11 -0.79 -3.09 9.85
CA PRO A 11 -1.32 -2.90 8.50
C PRO A 11 -2.36 -1.77 8.43
N TYR A 12 -2.27 -0.95 7.38
CA TYR A 12 -3.20 0.16 7.13
C TYR A 12 -4.12 -0.20 5.98
N THR A 13 -5.43 -0.13 6.24
CA THR A 13 -6.47 -0.35 5.22
C THR A 13 -7.50 0.76 5.31
N THR A 14 -7.84 1.34 4.16
CA THR A 14 -8.86 2.38 4.04
C THR A 14 -9.69 2.20 2.78
N LYS A 15 -10.93 2.72 2.80
CA LYS A 15 -11.83 2.73 1.65
C LYS A 15 -11.78 4.10 0.98
N LEU A 16 -11.56 4.11 -0.33
CA LEU A 16 -11.65 5.34 -1.12
C LEU A 16 -13.10 5.85 -1.09
N GLY A 17 -13.28 7.16 -0.88
CA GLY A 17 -14.60 7.79 -0.86
C GLY A 17 -15.32 7.70 -2.21
N GLN A 18 -14.57 7.60 -3.30
CA GLN A 18 -15.04 7.38 -4.68
C GLN A 18 -14.05 6.44 -5.41
N PRO A 19 -14.46 5.74 -6.48
CA PRO A 19 -13.54 4.96 -7.31
C PRO A 19 -12.41 5.82 -7.87
N LEU A 20 -11.22 5.22 -8.04
CA LEU A 20 -10.09 5.88 -8.68
C LEU A 20 -10.38 6.06 -10.18
N MET A 21 -10.26 7.28 -10.69
CA MET A 21 -10.53 7.65 -12.07
C MET A 21 -9.23 7.86 -12.87
N PRO A 22 -9.28 7.76 -14.22
CA PRO A 22 -8.12 8.06 -15.06
C PRO A 22 -7.52 9.45 -14.76
N GLY A 23 -6.20 9.50 -14.64
CA GLY A 23 -5.46 10.73 -14.32
C GLY A 23 -5.29 11.01 -12.82
N GLN A 24 -5.96 10.28 -11.93
CA GLN A 24 -5.74 10.40 -10.48
C GLN A 24 -4.51 9.61 -10.02
N THR A 25 -3.89 10.06 -8.93
CA THR A 25 -2.70 9.43 -8.34
C THR A 25 -2.93 9.21 -6.85
N LEU A 26 -2.60 8.01 -6.37
CA LEU A 26 -2.45 7.72 -4.94
C LEU A 26 -0.98 7.83 -4.58
N ASN A 27 -0.64 8.68 -3.62
CA ASN A 27 0.73 8.86 -3.17
C ASN A 27 0.94 8.25 -1.77
N ILE A 28 1.97 7.41 -1.63
CA ILE A 28 2.31 6.70 -0.40
C ILE A 28 3.78 6.98 -0.08
N HIS A 29 4.03 7.65 1.04
CA HIS A 29 5.37 7.97 1.52
C HIS A 29 5.58 7.39 2.92
N GLY A 30 6.80 6.93 3.20
CA GLY A 30 7.11 6.34 4.49
C GLY A 30 8.59 6.01 4.63
N LYS A 31 8.92 5.28 5.70
CA LYS A 31 10.23 4.69 5.92
C LYS A 31 10.04 3.20 6.13
N ILE A 32 10.87 2.39 5.46
CA ILE A 32 10.90 0.95 5.65
C ILE A 32 11.78 0.66 6.86
N ASN A 33 11.31 -0.20 7.77
CA ASN A 33 12.10 -0.63 8.92
C ASN A 33 13.33 -1.40 8.44
N SER A 34 14.47 -1.26 9.13
CA SER A 34 15.75 -1.85 8.73
C SER A 34 15.75 -3.38 8.72
N ASP A 35 14.83 -3.99 9.47
CA ASP A 35 14.63 -5.44 9.61
C ASP A 35 13.43 -5.95 8.79
N ALA A 36 12.78 -5.10 8.00
CA ALA A 36 11.67 -5.52 7.15
C ALA A 36 12.16 -6.32 5.95
N ASN A 37 11.59 -7.52 5.76
CA ASN A 37 11.84 -8.32 4.57
C ASN A 37 11.04 -7.80 3.36
N ARG A 38 9.80 -7.34 3.60
CA ARG A 38 8.83 -7.01 2.54
C ARG A 38 7.92 -5.85 2.91
N VAL A 39 7.43 -5.17 1.89
CA VAL A 39 6.36 -4.17 1.99
C VAL A 39 5.34 -4.44 0.88
N GLU A 40 4.06 -4.48 1.24
CA GLU A 40 2.97 -4.71 0.30
C GLU A 40 2.03 -3.51 0.22
N ILE A 41 1.69 -3.12 -1.00
CA ILE A 41 0.73 -2.08 -1.31
C ILE A 41 -0.27 -2.64 -2.32
N ASN A 42 -1.53 -2.70 -1.92
CA ASN A 42 -2.59 -3.32 -2.70
C ASN A 42 -3.70 -2.31 -3.02
N LEU A 43 -4.14 -2.27 -4.27
CA LEU A 43 -5.42 -1.66 -4.64
C LEU A 43 -6.46 -2.76 -4.74
N LEU A 44 -7.39 -2.77 -3.79
CA LEU A 44 -8.38 -3.84 -3.64
C LEU A 44 -9.74 -3.44 -4.21
N HIS A 45 -10.45 -4.42 -4.76
CA HIS A 45 -11.84 -4.32 -5.18
C HIS A 45 -12.70 -5.36 -4.45
N GLY A 46 -13.93 -4.99 -4.10
CA GLY A 46 -14.92 -5.88 -3.49
C GLY A 46 -14.76 -6.14 -1.98
N ALA A 47 -13.54 -6.14 -1.45
CA ALA A 47 -13.29 -6.36 -0.02
C ALA A 47 -12.05 -5.62 0.51
N ALA A 48 -11.87 -5.65 1.83
CA ALA A 48 -10.72 -5.08 2.54
C ALA A 48 -9.48 -5.99 2.54
N GLN A 49 -9.58 -7.18 1.95
CA GLN A 49 -8.50 -8.16 1.77
C GLN A 49 -8.56 -8.79 0.38
N ILE A 50 -7.45 -9.39 -0.08
CA ILE A 50 -7.36 -10.02 -1.41
C ILE A 50 -8.36 -11.18 -1.55
N ASP A 51 -8.57 -11.95 -0.49
CA ASP A 51 -9.60 -13.00 -0.41
C ASP A 51 -10.51 -12.62 0.77
N PRO A 52 -11.79 -12.30 0.58
CA PRO A 52 -12.67 -12.62 -0.57
C PRO A 52 -12.71 -11.57 -1.70
N GLY A 53 -11.83 -10.57 -1.69
CA GLY A 53 -11.82 -9.49 -2.68
C GLY A 53 -11.09 -9.85 -3.97
N GLN A 54 -10.50 -8.83 -4.61
CA GLN A 54 -9.56 -8.95 -5.71
C GLN A 54 -8.49 -7.86 -5.60
N ALA A 55 -7.23 -8.18 -5.88
CA ALA A 55 -6.18 -7.17 -6.03
C ALA A 55 -6.14 -6.70 -7.49
N VAL A 56 -6.60 -5.47 -7.73
CA VAL A 56 -6.51 -4.81 -9.04
C VAL A 56 -5.06 -4.39 -9.33
N LEU A 57 -4.32 -4.04 -8.28
CA LEU A 57 -2.89 -3.83 -8.30
C LEU A 57 -2.29 -4.46 -7.05
N HIS A 58 -1.24 -5.27 -7.22
CA HIS A 58 -0.46 -5.86 -6.13
C HIS A 58 1.00 -5.46 -6.31
N VAL A 59 1.48 -4.58 -5.44
CA VAL A 59 2.90 -4.18 -5.39
C VAL A 59 3.54 -4.83 -4.18
N ASN A 60 4.58 -5.63 -4.42
CA ASN A 60 5.32 -6.34 -3.38
C ASN A 60 6.80 -6.01 -3.49
N ILE A 61 7.29 -5.13 -2.62
CA ILE A 61 8.69 -4.72 -2.55
C ILE A 61 9.41 -5.73 -1.65
N ARG A 62 10.38 -6.44 -2.22
CA ARG A 62 11.06 -7.57 -1.58
C ARG A 62 12.53 -7.28 -1.36
N MET A 63 12.86 -6.86 -0.15
CA MET A 63 14.25 -6.56 0.24
C MET A 63 15.08 -7.83 0.41
N ASP A 64 14.43 -8.92 0.78
CA ASP A 64 14.99 -10.27 0.87
C ASP A 64 15.41 -10.84 -0.49
N GLU A 65 14.75 -10.45 -1.58
CA GLU A 65 15.03 -10.95 -2.93
C GLU A 65 16.02 -10.09 -3.73
N LYS A 66 16.49 -8.95 -3.17
CA LYS A 66 17.36 -7.97 -3.84
C LYS A 66 16.84 -7.51 -5.22
N LYS A 67 15.53 -7.55 -5.44
CA LYS A 67 14.89 -7.05 -6.65
C LYS A 67 14.29 -5.69 -6.35
N LEU A 68 14.89 -4.65 -6.91
CA LEU A 68 14.25 -3.35 -7.13
C LEU A 68 13.85 -3.26 -8.60
#